data_AF-A0A2S6GCB2-F1
#
_entry.id   AF-A0A2S6GCB2-F1
#
_cell.length_a   1.000
_cell.length_b   1.000
_cell.length_c   1.000
_cell.angle_alpha   90.00
_cell.angle_beta   90.00
_cell.angle_gamma   90.00
#
_symmetry.space_group_name_H-M   'P 1'
#
loop_
_entity.id
_entity.type
_entity.pdbx_description
1 polymer ?
#
loop_
_entity_poly.entity_id
_entity_poly.type
_entity_poly.pdbx_seq_one_letter_code
_entity_poly.pdbx_strand_id
1 'polypeptide(L)'
;MRRMCAVLSLALVALAGCVDGKPGPPGTTAPTGGAPASATMPPVSFPGTSAKAAAVPNVVGMNHQKAQDAMQAAGFYFLTEEDATGRGRLLINDSNWVVVEQVPAAGTVIPQSDKILLRSKKKSE
;
A
#
# COMPACT_ATOMS: atom_id res chain seq x y z
N MET A 1 36.46 8.78 17.22
CA MET A 1 37.64 7.89 17.35
C MET A 1 37.55 6.80 16.28
N ARG A 2 38.70 6.38 15.77
CA ARG A 2 38.93 5.74 14.47
C ARG A 2 38.70 4.22 14.49
N ARG A 3 38.09 3.73 13.40
CA ARG A 3 38.40 2.53 12.59
C ARG A 3 38.35 1.13 13.23
N MET A 4 37.59 0.24 12.59
CA MET A 4 37.91 -1.16 12.26
C MET A 4 36.84 -1.63 11.26
N CYS A 5 37.03 -1.54 9.94
CA CYS A 5 37.61 -2.58 9.06
C CYS A 5 37.42 -4.01 9.55
N ALA A 6 36.42 -4.70 8.99
CA ALA A 6 36.50 -6.12 8.67
C ALA A 6 35.75 -6.33 7.35
N VAL A 7 36.54 -6.67 6.33
CA VAL A 7 36.14 -7.08 4.98
C VAL A 7 36.08 -8.62 4.97
N LEU A 8 35.48 -9.19 3.93
CA LEU A 8 35.33 -10.62 3.58
C LEU A 8 34.01 -11.24 4.09
N SER A 9 33.17 -11.87 3.27
CA SER A 9 33.45 -12.65 2.06
C SER A 9 32.33 -12.56 1.02
N LEU A 10 32.75 -12.46 -0.23
CA LEU A 10 31.97 -12.62 -1.45
C LEU A 10 31.70 -14.13 -1.68
N ALA A 11 30.43 -14.53 -1.82
CA ALA A 11 30.06 -15.83 -2.36
C ALA A 11 29.28 -15.62 -3.67
N LEU A 12 30.00 -15.77 -4.78
CA LEU A 12 29.48 -15.75 -6.14
C LEU A 12 28.94 -17.15 -6.46
N VAL A 13 27.64 -17.29 -6.70
CA VAL A 13 27.06 -18.52 -7.26
C VAL A 13 26.59 -18.19 -8.67
N ALA A 14 27.39 -18.61 -9.64
CA ALA A 14 27.03 -18.62 -11.06
C ALA A 14 26.27 -19.91 -11.36
N LEU A 15 25.00 -19.81 -11.75
CA LEU A 15 24.32 -20.86 -12.51
C LEU A 15 24.21 -20.40 -13.96
N ALA A 16 25.08 -20.97 -14.80
CA ALA A 16 24.94 -20.99 -16.24
C ALA A 16 23.84 -21.98 -16.62
N GLY A 17 22.88 -21.53 -17.42
CA GLY A 17 21.88 -22.36 -18.10
C GLY A 17 21.55 -21.75 -19.45
N CYS A 18 21.80 -22.50 -20.51
CA CYS A 18 21.93 -22.06 -21.90
C CYS A 18 20.65 -21.51 -22.53
N VAL A 19 20.77 -20.41 -23.30
CA VAL A 19 19.77 -19.98 -24.28
C VAL A 19 20.24 -20.41 -25.67
N ASP A 20 19.73 -21.56 -26.14
CA ASP A 20 19.93 -22.00 -27.51
C ASP A 20 18.98 -21.23 -28.43
N GLY A 21 19.50 -20.20 -29.09
CA GLY A 21 18.84 -19.50 -30.18
C GLY A 21 18.92 -20.32 -31.47
N LYS A 22 17.78 -20.79 -31.97
CA LYS A 22 17.65 -21.33 -33.33
C LYS A 22 16.60 -20.52 -34.12
N PRO A 23 16.99 -19.78 -35.18
CA PRO A 23 16.03 -19.22 -36.12
C PRO A 23 15.57 -20.30 -37.10
N GLY A 24 14.26 -20.54 -37.19
CA GLY A 24 13.64 -21.35 -38.24
C GLY A 24 12.98 -20.46 -39.30
N PRO A 25 13.09 -20.79 -40.61
CA PRO A 25 12.43 -20.06 -41.69
C PRO A 25 10.90 -20.26 -41.75
N PRO A 26 10.17 -19.44 -42.53
CA PRO A 26 8.73 -19.22 -42.36
C PRO A 26 7.89 -20.32 -43.00
N GLY A 27 6.95 -20.87 -42.23
CA GLY A 27 5.92 -21.79 -42.71
C GLY A 27 4.54 -21.13 -42.69
N THR A 28 4.13 -20.61 -43.84
CA THR A 28 2.73 -20.26 -44.12
C THR A 28 1.92 -21.54 -44.23
N THR A 29 0.93 -21.74 -43.35
CA THR A 29 -0.32 -22.44 -43.68
C THR A 29 -1.38 -22.07 -42.65
N ALA A 30 -2.41 -21.35 -43.09
CA ALA A 30 -3.63 -21.14 -42.35
C ALA A 30 -4.53 -22.38 -42.48
N PRO A 31 -5.11 -22.88 -41.38
CA PRO A 31 -6.41 -23.53 -41.42
C PRO A 31 -7.49 -22.52 -41.06
N THR A 32 -8.33 -22.18 -42.04
CA THR A 32 -9.68 -21.69 -41.80
C THR A 32 -10.43 -22.76 -41.01
N GLY A 33 -10.75 -22.48 -39.75
CA GLY A 33 -11.46 -23.44 -38.89
C GLY A 33 -12.10 -22.75 -37.69
N GLY A 34 -13.37 -22.37 -37.86
CA GLY A 34 -14.37 -22.25 -36.80
C GLY A 34 -14.07 -21.30 -35.64
N ALA A 35 -14.65 -20.09 -35.69
CA ALA A 35 -14.84 -19.27 -34.50
C ALA A 35 -15.57 -20.08 -33.41
N PRO A 36 -15.03 -20.20 -32.17
CA PRO A 36 -15.89 -20.54 -31.06
C PRO A 36 -16.86 -19.37 -30.86
N ALA A 37 -18.15 -19.65 -31.00
CA ALA A 37 -19.20 -18.71 -30.63
C ALA A 37 -18.96 -18.29 -29.17
N SER A 38 -18.52 -17.05 -28.96
CA SER A 38 -18.53 -16.41 -27.65
C SER A 38 -19.96 -16.38 -27.16
N ALA A 39 -20.30 -17.29 -26.24
CA ALA A 39 -21.49 -17.16 -25.43
C ALA A 39 -21.38 -15.84 -24.66
N THR A 40 -22.10 -14.82 -25.14
CA THR A 40 -22.25 -13.55 -24.42
C THR A 40 -23.17 -13.83 -23.24
N MET A 41 -22.59 -14.16 -22.09
CA MET A 41 -23.32 -14.12 -20.83
C MET A 41 -23.66 -12.64 -20.55
N PRO A 42 -24.91 -12.31 -20.20
CA PRO A 42 -25.24 -10.95 -19.77
C PRO A 42 -24.39 -10.60 -18.55
N PRO A 43 -23.89 -9.35 -18.43
CA PRO A 43 -23.15 -8.94 -17.25
C PRO A 43 -24.07 -9.01 -16.04
N VAL A 44 -23.74 -9.92 -15.12
CA VAL A 44 -24.34 -9.96 -13.78
C VAL A 44 -23.96 -8.67 -13.08
N SER A 45 -24.87 -7.70 -13.09
CA SER A 45 -24.71 -6.45 -12.35
C SER A 45 -25.00 -6.74 -10.88
N PHE A 46 -23.93 -6.90 -10.09
CA PHE A 46 -24.07 -6.92 -8.65
C PHE A 46 -24.48 -5.51 -8.20
N PRO A 47 -25.52 -5.35 -7.37
CA PRO A 47 -25.82 -4.06 -6.79
C PRO A 47 -24.59 -3.61 -5.99
N GLY A 48 -23.94 -2.54 -6.45
CA GLY A 48 -22.88 -1.90 -5.71
C GLY A 48 -23.46 -1.38 -4.41
N THR A 49 -23.03 -1.92 -3.28
CA THR A 49 -23.25 -1.25 -1.99
C THR A 49 -22.55 0.09 -2.09
N SER A 50 -23.32 1.18 -2.13
CA SER A 50 -22.76 2.52 -1.96
C SER A 50 -22.06 2.55 -0.61
N ALA A 51 -20.73 2.61 -0.62
CA ALA A 51 -19.94 2.72 0.59
C ALA A 51 -20.32 4.03 1.30
N LYS A 52 -20.63 3.94 2.60
CA LYS A 52 -20.94 5.12 3.41
C LYS A 52 -19.72 6.04 3.40
N ALA A 53 -19.91 7.30 3.05
CA ALA A 53 -18.87 8.31 3.03
C ALA A 53 -19.00 9.26 4.22
N ALA A 54 -17.88 9.81 4.68
CA ALA A 54 -17.83 10.81 5.74
C ALA A 54 -16.68 11.80 5.48
N ALA A 55 -16.73 12.97 6.12
CA ALA A 55 -15.63 13.91 6.11
C ALA A 55 -14.54 13.46 7.10
N VAL A 56 -13.27 13.49 6.67
CA VAL A 56 -12.13 13.12 7.51
C VAL A 56 -11.94 14.15 8.64
N PRO A 57 -11.92 13.75 9.92
CA PRO A 57 -11.63 14.64 11.05
C PRO A 57 -10.26 15.30 10.95
N ASN A 58 -10.12 16.51 11.50
CA ASN A 58 -8.80 17.12 11.71
C ASN A 58 -8.18 16.59 13.02
N VAL A 59 -7.09 15.84 12.90
CA VAL A 59 -6.38 15.24 14.04
C VAL A 59 -4.91 15.66 14.13
N VAL A 60 -4.44 16.55 13.26
CA VAL A 60 -3.09 17.10 13.34
C VAL A 60 -2.89 17.84 14.66
N GLY A 61 -1.78 17.57 15.34
CA GLY A 61 -1.46 18.10 16.67
C GLY A 61 -2.10 17.32 17.82
N MET A 62 -3.00 16.36 17.55
CA MET A 62 -3.55 15.51 18.60
C MET A 62 -2.54 14.46 19.05
N ASN A 63 -2.73 14.00 20.29
CA ASN A 63 -2.12 12.75 20.71
C ASN A 63 -2.59 11.60 19.80
N HIS A 64 -1.68 10.71 19.41
CA HIS A 64 -1.96 9.66 18.43
C HIS A 64 -3.10 8.72 18.82
N GLN A 65 -3.20 8.33 20.10
CA GLN A 65 -4.33 7.52 20.58
C GLN A 65 -5.67 8.25 20.37
N LYS A 66 -5.74 9.52 20.79
CA LYS A 66 -6.95 10.34 20.62
C LYS A 66 -7.29 10.58 19.14
N ALA A 67 -6.28 10.62 18.28
CA ALA A 67 -6.48 10.76 16.84
C ALA A 67 -7.14 9.50 16.24
N GLN A 68 -6.67 8.30 16.62
CA GLN A 68 -7.35 7.05 16.26
C GLN A 68 -8.79 7.04 16.76
N ASP A 69 -9.02 7.40 18.02
CA ASP A 69 -10.36 7.43 18.61
C ASP A 69 -11.30 8.37 17.82
N ALA A 70 -10.81 9.54 17.43
CA ALA A 70 -11.57 10.51 16.63
C ALA A 70 -11.88 9.98 15.22
N MET A 71 -10.92 9.31 14.58
CA MET A 71 -11.12 8.69 13.26
C MET A 71 -12.17 7.57 13.33
N GLN A 72 -12.08 6.70 14.33
CA GLN A 72 -13.01 5.60 14.53
C GLN A 72 -14.41 6.09 14.92
N ALA A 73 -14.52 7.15 15.72
CA ALA A 73 -15.80 7.80 16.01
C ALA A 73 -16.47 8.37 14.75
N ALA A 74 -15.67 8.82 13.77
CA ALA A 74 -16.15 9.22 12.45
C ALA A 74 -16.38 8.03 11.49
N GLY A 75 -16.12 6.80 11.95
CA GLY A 75 -16.33 5.54 11.24
C GLY A 75 -15.19 5.14 10.30
N PHE A 76 -14.01 5.75 10.42
CA PHE A 76 -12.81 5.33 9.71
C PHE A 76 -12.02 4.34 10.55
N TYR A 77 -11.97 3.08 10.09
CA TYR A 77 -11.28 2.00 10.79
C TYR A 77 -10.03 1.50 10.07
N PHE A 78 -9.89 1.80 8.77
CA PHE A 78 -8.71 1.37 8.01
C PHE A 78 -7.58 2.38 8.14
N LEU A 79 -6.98 2.44 9.33
CA LEU A 79 -5.89 3.36 9.64
C LEU A 79 -4.53 2.71 9.36
N THR A 80 -3.58 3.53 8.90
CA THR A 80 -2.17 3.19 8.73
C THR A 80 -1.34 4.24 9.44
N GLU A 81 -0.22 3.83 10.03
CA GLU A 81 0.52 4.64 10.99
C GLU A 81 1.99 4.61 10.66
N GLU A 82 2.63 5.78 10.69
CA GLU A 82 4.02 5.92 10.30
C GLU A 82 4.76 6.89 11.22
N ASP A 83 6.01 6.57 11.52
CA ASP A 83 6.92 7.49 12.18
C ASP A 83 7.36 8.58 11.20
N ALA A 84 6.87 9.79 11.43
CA ALA A 84 7.15 10.97 10.60
C ALA A 84 8.65 11.33 10.55
N THR A 85 9.46 10.83 11.48
CA THR A 85 10.90 11.10 11.50
C THR A 85 11.70 10.25 10.52
N GLY A 86 11.06 9.30 9.81
CA GLY A 86 11.72 8.41 8.85
C GLY A 86 12.59 7.33 9.51
N ARG A 87 12.54 7.19 10.84
CA ARG A 87 13.32 6.19 11.60
C ARG A 87 12.72 4.79 11.58
N GLY A 88 11.55 4.60 10.96
CA GLY A 88 10.88 3.31 10.82
C GLY A 88 10.47 2.66 12.16
N ARG A 89 10.24 3.47 13.20
CA ARG A 89 9.81 2.95 14.51
C ARG A 89 8.33 2.59 14.47
N LEU A 90 7.97 1.52 15.17
CA LEU A 90 6.56 1.20 15.44
C LEU A 90 6.02 2.07 16.57
N LEU A 91 4.76 2.50 16.44
CA LEU A 91 4.05 3.26 17.45
C LEU A 91 3.48 2.28 18.50
N ILE A 92 4.34 1.73 19.35
CA ILE A 92 3.93 0.70 20.34
C ILE A 92 3.05 1.29 21.47
N ASN A 93 3.29 2.55 21.82
CA ASN A 93 2.50 3.28 22.80
C ASN A 93 2.11 4.63 22.21
N ASP A 94 0.95 4.66 21.56
CA ASP A 94 0.37 5.81 20.84
C ASP A 94 0.23 7.05 21.72
N SER A 95 0.07 6.85 23.04
CA SER A 95 0.00 7.95 23.99
C SER A 95 1.32 8.75 24.10
N ASN A 96 2.45 8.22 23.62
CA ASN A 96 3.73 8.94 23.57
C ASN A 96 3.96 9.74 22.28
N TRP A 97 3.01 9.71 21.34
CA TRP A 97 3.14 10.31 20.02
C TRP A 97 2.14 11.45 19.79
N VAL A 98 2.50 12.32 18.86
CA VAL A 98 1.67 13.42 18.37
C VAL A 98 1.60 13.35 16.84
N VAL A 99 0.39 13.47 16.31
CA VAL A 99 0.16 13.49 14.86
C VAL A 99 0.70 14.79 14.29
N VAL A 100 1.51 14.68 13.24
CA VAL A 100 2.06 15.84 12.51
C VAL A 100 1.51 15.94 11.10
N GLU A 101 1.00 14.84 10.55
CA GLU A 101 0.41 14.79 9.22
C GLU A 101 -0.70 13.74 9.18
N GLN A 102 -1.73 14.02 8.39
CA GLN A 102 -2.77 13.05 8.04
C GLN A 102 -3.01 13.07 6.53
N VAL A 103 -3.31 11.91 5.96
CA VAL A 103 -3.68 11.76 4.55
C VAL A 103 -4.85 10.77 4.45
N PRO A 104 -5.98 11.13 3.82
CA PRO A 104 -6.30 12.42 3.20
C PRO A 104 -6.36 13.60 4.18
N ALA A 105 -6.33 14.82 3.65
CA ALA A 105 -6.44 16.04 4.43
C ALA A 105 -7.80 16.11 5.14
N ALA A 106 -7.85 16.83 6.27
CA ALA A 106 -9.08 17.05 7.00
C ALA A 106 -10.18 17.68 6.13
N GLY A 107 -11.43 17.29 6.37
CA GLY A 107 -12.59 17.75 5.60
C GLY A 107 -12.80 17.04 4.27
N THR A 108 -11.81 16.26 3.78
CA THR A 108 -11.99 15.45 2.57
C THR A 108 -13.11 14.44 2.81
N VAL A 109 -14.08 14.35 1.89
CA VAL A 109 -15.17 13.36 1.96
C VAL A 109 -14.74 12.12 1.20
N ILE A 110 -14.55 11.01 1.91
CA ILE A 110 -14.14 9.71 1.35
C ILE A 110 -15.02 8.58 1.88
N PRO A 111 -15.12 7.45 1.15
CA PRO A 111 -15.68 6.21 1.69
C PRO A 111 -15.05 5.85 3.05
N GLN A 112 -15.85 5.42 4.01
CA GLN A 112 -15.38 4.99 5.35
C GLN A 112 -14.48 3.74 5.29
N SER A 113 -14.51 3.01 4.18
CA SER A 113 -13.64 1.87 3.88
C SER A 113 -12.25 2.27 3.36
N ASP A 114 -12.04 3.54 3.02
CA ASP A 114 -10.77 4.00 2.49
C ASP A 114 -9.69 4.06 3.57
N LYS A 115 -8.44 3.92 3.13
CA LYS A 115 -7.28 3.96 3.99
C LYS A 115 -6.95 5.40 4.37
N ILE A 116 -6.67 5.62 5.66
CA ILE A 116 -6.14 6.90 6.18
C ILE A 116 -4.77 6.66 6.79
N LEU A 117 -3.78 7.46 6.36
CA LEU A 117 -2.44 7.50 6.94
C LEU A 117 -2.37 8.58 8.02
N LEU A 118 -1.87 8.23 9.19
CA LEU A 118 -1.50 9.13 10.27
C LEU A 118 0.01 9.06 10.48
N ARG A 119 0.72 10.17 10.24
CA ARG A 119 2.14 10.26 10.58
C ARG A 119 2.33 10.99 11.90
N SER A 120 3.16 10.42 12.76
CA SER A 120 3.39 10.96 14.08
C SER A 120 4.87 10.98 14.45
N LYS A 121 5.22 11.89 15.37
CA LYS A 121 6.53 11.88 16.05
C LYS A 121 6.36 11.68 17.54
N LYS A 122 7.41 11.23 18.22
CA LYS A 122 7.40 11.18 19.69
C LYS A 122 7.28 12.59 20.23
N LYS A 123 6.53 12.76 21.33
CA LYS A 123 6.38 14.06 22.00
C LYS A 123 7.70 14.66 22.51
N SER A 124 8.71 13.81 22.73
CA SER A 124 10.04 14.22 23.18
C SER A 124 10.97 14.68 22.05
N GLU A 125 10.51 14.70 20.80
CA GLU A 125 11.28 15.06 19.59
C GLU A 125 10.76 16.34 18.93
#